data_AF-A0A2V8QNP4-F1
#
_entry.id   AF-A0A2V8QNP4-F1
#
_cell.length_a   1.000
_cell.length_b   1.000
_cell.length_c   1.000
_cell.angle_alpha   90.00
_cell.angle_beta   90.00
_cell.angle_gamma   90.00
#
_symmetry.space_group_name_H-M   'P 1'
#
loop_
_entity.id
_entity.type
_entity.pdbx_description
1 polymer ?
#
loop_
_entity_poly.entity_id
_entity_poly.type
_entity_poly.pdbx_seq_one_letter_code
_entity_poly.pdbx_strand_id
1 'polypeptide(L)'
;EVPLRSLFEAPTVGEFARAIEEAQNKGSRLSMPALRPSRRDGTAPLTFAQQRMWFLNQLEPDSTAYNLSAAVRLEGPLNLPALEQSFNQIIGRHETLRTSFAVSRGRPVQVVAQESRVELRVEELGHTGEGEREAEIARLAGEEAQRGFDLSAG
;
A
#
# COMPACT_ATOMS: atom_id res chain seq x y z
N GLU A 1 6.88 -6.04 23.77
CA GLU A 1 6.95 -6.78 22.49
C GLU A 1 7.30 -8.22 22.80
N VAL A 2 6.72 -9.18 22.09
CA VAL A 2 7.06 -10.61 22.20
C VAL A 2 7.71 -11.03 20.88
N PRO A 3 8.87 -11.71 20.88
CA PRO A 3 9.53 -12.13 19.65
C PRO A 3 8.61 -13.01 18.80
N LEU A 4 8.64 -12.85 17.47
CA LEU A 4 7.85 -13.67 16.54
C LEU A 4 8.12 -15.18 16.72
N ARG A 5 9.35 -15.54 17.13
CA ARG A 5 9.73 -16.92 17.45
C ARG A 5 8.81 -17.57 18.49
N SER A 6 8.34 -16.80 19.48
CA SER A 6 7.48 -17.33 20.54
C SER A 6 6.13 -17.82 20.02
N LEU A 7 5.67 -17.33 18.86
CA LEU A 7 4.47 -17.85 18.20
C LEU A 7 4.69 -19.27 17.62
N PHE A 8 5.91 -19.58 17.19
CA PHE A 8 6.28 -20.90 16.70
C PHE A 8 6.61 -21.88 17.83
N GLU A 9 7.18 -21.38 18.93
CA GLU A 9 7.51 -22.18 20.12
C GLU A 9 6.26 -22.47 20.98
N ALA A 10 5.24 -21.61 20.91
CA ALA A 10 3.97 -21.75 21.61
C ALA A 10 2.81 -21.59 20.59
N PRO A 11 2.53 -22.62 19.77
CA PRO A 11 1.63 -22.52 18.62
C PRO A 11 0.14 -22.56 19.00
N THR A 12 -0.19 -22.64 20.28
CA THR A 12 -1.58 -22.56 20.77
C THR A 12 -1.81 -21.25 21.51
N VAL A 13 -3.07 -20.77 21.50
CA VAL A 13 -3.46 -19.53 22.20
C VAL A 13 -3.11 -19.60 23.69
N GLY A 14 -3.32 -20.75 24.33
CA GLY A 14 -3.06 -20.94 25.76
C GLY A 14 -1.57 -20.90 26.11
N GLU A 15 -0.73 -21.55 25.31
CA GLU A 15 0.72 -21.53 25.52
C GLU A 15 1.32 -20.16 25.19
N PHE A 16 0.82 -19.51 24.12
CA PHE A 16 1.29 -18.19 23.72
C PHE A 16 0.93 -17.13 24.77
N ALA A 17 -0.28 -17.19 25.34
CA ALA A 17 -0.68 -16.30 26.43
C ALA A 17 0.27 -16.41 27.63
N ARG A 18 0.63 -17.63 28.05
CA ARG A 18 1.61 -17.86 29.11
C ARG A 18 3.00 -17.32 28.75
N ALA A 19 3.44 -17.51 27.51
CA ALA A 19 4.71 -16.99 27.04
C ALA A 19 4.77 -15.45 27.07
N ILE A 20 3.65 -14.77 26.76
CA ILE A 20 3.53 -13.31 26.90
C ILE A 20 3.66 -12.88 28.36
N GLU A 21 2.92 -13.51 29.27
CA GLU A 21 2.95 -13.20 30.71
C GLU A 21 4.36 -13.39 31.28
N GLU A 22 5.03 -14.49 30.95
CA GLU A 22 6.41 -14.74 31.37
C GLU A 22 7.39 -13.70 30.82
N ALA A 23 7.25 -13.30 29.55
CA ALA A 23 8.11 -12.29 28.93
C ALA A 23 7.92 -10.89 29.56
N GLN A 24 6.69 -10.53 29.91
CA GLN A 24 6.37 -9.30 30.64
C GLN A 24 6.98 -9.31 32.05
N ASN A 25 6.84 -10.42 32.77
CA ASN A 25 7.37 -10.58 34.13
C ASN A 25 8.91 -10.59 34.17
N LYS A 26 9.57 -11.15 33.15
CA LYS A 26 11.04 -11.19 33.03
C LYS A 26 11.65 -9.86 32.59
N GLY A 27 10.83 -8.84 32.28
CA GLY A 27 11.30 -7.54 31.81
C GLY A 27 12.05 -7.59 30.49
N SER A 28 11.92 -8.68 29.72
CA SER A 28 12.59 -8.89 28.43
C SER A 28 11.94 -8.00 27.38
N ARG A 29 12.36 -6.74 27.34
CA ARG A 29 12.07 -5.83 26.23
C ARG A 29 13.15 -6.06 25.17
N LEU A 30 12.73 -6.36 23.95
CA LEU A 30 13.59 -6.19 22.78
C LEU A 30 14.18 -4.77 22.87
N SER A 31 15.51 -4.65 22.83
CA SER A 31 16.22 -3.37 22.93
C SER A 31 16.17 -2.63 21.60
N MET A 32 14.96 -2.43 21.06
CA MET A 32 14.72 -1.56 19.93
C MET A 32 14.42 -0.15 20.49
N PRO A 33 15.05 0.91 19.94
CA PRO A 33 14.68 2.26 20.30
C PRO A 33 13.20 2.48 19.97
N ALA A 34 12.46 3.05 20.93
CA ALA A 34 11.04 3.31 20.75
C ALA A 34 10.81 4.22 19.53
N LEU A 35 9.92 3.80 18.64
CA LEU A 35 9.46 4.64 17.54
C LEU A 35 8.79 5.88 18.13
N ARG A 36 9.24 7.06 17.70
CA ARG A 36 8.63 8.33 18.06
C ARG A 36 7.89 8.90 16.87
N PRO A 37 6.80 9.63 17.10
CA PRO A 37 6.18 10.41 16.03
C PRO A 37 7.23 11.29 15.36
N SER A 38 7.40 11.14 14.04
CA SER A 38 8.21 12.08 13.26
C SER A 38 7.46 13.40 13.15
N ARG A 39 8.18 14.52 13.21
CA ARG A 39 7.61 15.80 12.83
C ARG A 39 7.32 15.76 11.31
N ARG A 40 6.14 16.25 10.91
CA ARG A 40 5.55 16.12 9.57
C ARG A 40 5.60 17.45 8.81
N ASP A 41 6.71 18.15 8.94
CA ASP A 41 6.96 19.52 8.54
C ASP A 41 7.86 19.57 7.29
N GLY A 42 7.43 18.86 6.24
CA GLY A 42 8.06 18.89 4.92
C GLY A 42 8.42 17.51 4.39
N THR A 43 9.62 17.41 3.83
CA THR A 43 10.08 16.21 3.12
C THR A 43 10.83 15.25 4.03
N ALA A 44 10.64 13.94 3.86
CA ALA A 44 11.37 12.91 4.61
C ALA A 44 12.38 12.17 3.70
N PRO A 45 13.50 11.63 4.22
CA PRO A 45 14.36 10.77 3.42
C PRO A 45 13.62 9.49 3.01
N LEU A 46 13.93 8.94 1.85
CA LEU A 46 13.44 7.61 1.46
C LEU A 46 14.02 6.54 2.37
N THR A 47 13.23 5.52 2.68
CA THR A 47 13.73 4.25 3.22
C THR A 47 14.67 3.57 2.22
N PHE A 48 15.52 2.64 2.67
CA PHE A 48 16.43 1.91 1.78
C PHE A 48 15.69 1.18 0.64
N ALA A 49 14.54 0.57 0.93
CA ALA A 49 13.72 -0.10 -0.07
C ALA A 49 13.17 0.90 -1.10
N GLN A 50 12.69 2.06 -0.64
CA GLN A 50 12.22 3.13 -1.53
C GLN A 50 13.36 3.70 -2.38
N GLN A 51 14.57 3.88 -1.83
CA GLN A 51 15.73 4.37 -2.61
C GLN A 51 16.08 3.41 -3.74
N ARG A 52 16.07 2.09 -3.48
CA ARG A 52 16.31 1.07 -4.51
C ARG A 52 15.24 1.12 -5.59
N MET A 53 13.97 1.19 -5.20
CA MET A 53 12.85 1.25 -6.14
C MET A 53 12.91 2.54 -6.98
N TRP A 54 13.17 3.69 -6.35
CA TRP A 54 13.39 4.97 -7.04
C TRP A 54 14.52 4.89 -8.07
N PHE A 55 15.67 4.32 -7.69
CA PHE A 55 16.78 4.14 -8.61
C PHE A 55 16.41 3.26 -9.82
N LEU A 56 15.68 2.16 -9.60
CA LEU A 56 15.22 1.29 -10.68
C LEU A 56 14.22 1.99 -11.59
N ASN A 57 13.28 2.76 -11.04
CA ASN A 57 12.35 3.56 -11.83
C ASN A 57 13.07 4.64 -12.67
N GLN A 58 14.18 5.21 -12.19
CA GLN A 58 14.98 6.13 -13.02
C GLN A 58 15.71 5.45 -14.19
N LEU A 59 15.99 4.14 -14.10
CA LEU A 59 16.62 3.37 -15.17
C LEU A 59 15.59 2.86 -16.19
N GLU A 60 14.43 2.41 -15.71
CA GLU A 60 13.33 1.90 -16.51
C GLU A 60 11.99 2.55 -16.06
N PRO A 61 11.71 3.79 -16.49
CA PRO A 61 10.55 4.56 -16.02
C PRO A 61 9.20 3.90 -16.33
N ASP A 62 9.13 3.16 -17.44
CA ASP A 62 7.91 2.49 -17.91
C ASP A 62 7.75 1.08 -17.31
N SER A 63 8.65 0.66 -16.41
CA SER A 63 8.61 -0.68 -15.83
C SER A 63 7.45 -0.84 -14.85
N THR A 64 6.61 -1.84 -15.10
CA THR A 64 5.46 -2.22 -14.26
C THR A 64 5.80 -3.31 -13.25
N ALA A 65 7.08 -3.68 -13.13
CA ALA A 65 7.53 -4.80 -12.28
C ALA A 65 7.21 -4.61 -10.79
N TYR A 66 6.95 -3.37 -10.36
CA TYR A 66 6.57 -3.02 -8.99
C TYR A 66 5.08 -2.68 -8.82
N ASN A 67 4.27 -2.80 -9.87
CA ASN A 67 2.82 -2.66 -9.75
C ASN A 67 2.25 -3.81 -8.93
N LEU A 68 1.35 -3.48 -7.99
CA LEU A 68 0.55 -4.44 -7.24
C LEU A 68 -0.89 -4.32 -7.69
N SER A 69 -1.29 -5.19 -8.61
CA SER A 69 -2.63 -5.19 -9.18
C SER A 69 -3.46 -6.34 -8.62
N ALA A 70 -4.70 -6.07 -8.26
CA ALA A 70 -5.67 -7.06 -7.80
C ALA A 70 -7.04 -6.76 -8.41
N ALA A 71 -7.79 -7.81 -8.70
CA ALA A 71 -9.17 -7.72 -9.18
C ALA A 71 -10.09 -8.48 -8.22
N VAL A 72 -11.26 -7.90 -7.95
CA VAL A 72 -12.29 -8.49 -7.08
C VAL A 72 -13.62 -8.45 -7.82
N ARG A 73 -14.34 -9.57 -7.82
CA ARG A 73 -15.71 -9.64 -8.34
C ARG A 73 -16.70 -9.33 -7.22
N LEU A 74 -17.60 -8.39 -7.48
CA LEU A 74 -18.70 -8.04 -6.60
C LEU A 74 -20.01 -8.36 -7.30
N GLU A 75 -20.95 -8.99 -6.60
CA GLU A 75 -22.26 -9.34 -7.12
C GLU A 75 -23.34 -8.70 -6.25
N GLY A 76 -24.28 -8.00 -6.88
CA GLY A 76 -25.36 -7.29 -6.20
C GLY A 76 -25.30 -5.77 -6.41
N PRO A 77 -26.17 -5.01 -5.72
CA PRO A 77 -26.22 -3.56 -5.88
C PRO A 77 -24.95 -2.91 -5.32
N LEU A 78 -24.30 -2.08 -6.14
CA LEU A 78 -23.10 -1.33 -5.76
C LEU A 78 -23.41 0.17 -5.68
N ASN A 79 -23.14 0.79 -4.54
CA ASN A 79 -23.22 2.25 -4.39
C ASN A 79 -21.85 2.86 -4.74
N LEU A 80 -21.70 3.30 -5.99
CA LEU A 80 -20.45 3.87 -6.50
C LEU A 80 -19.96 5.10 -5.71
N PRO A 81 -20.80 6.11 -5.39
CA PRO A 81 -20.37 7.23 -4.54
C PRO A 81 -19.81 6.81 -3.18
N ALA A 82 -20.44 5.82 -2.54
CA ALA A 82 -19.97 5.32 -1.24
C ALA A 82 -18.63 4.58 -1.36
N LEU A 83 -18.43 3.81 -2.45
CA LEU A 83 -17.18 3.11 -2.72
C LEU A 83 -16.03 4.10 -2.95
N GLU A 84 -16.24 5.11 -3.81
CA GLU A 84 -15.25 6.16 -4.06
C GLU A 84 -14.92 6.94 -2.80
N GLN A 85 -15.93 7.31 -2.01
CA GLN A 85 -15.71 7.97 -0.72
C GLN A 85 -14.88 7.10 0.22
N SER A 86 -15.13 5.79 0.25
CA SER A 86 -14.40 4.85 1.10
C SER A 86 -12.92 4.79 0.72
N PHE A 87 -12.58 4.71 -0.57
CA PHE A 87 -11.19 4.78 -1.03
C PHE A 87 -10.53 6.11 -0.65
N ASN A 88 -11.23 7.23 -0.87
CA ASN A 88 -10.71 8.54 -0.50
C ASN A 88 -10.49 8.72 1.02
N GLN A 89 -11.30 8.08 1.87
CA GLN A 89 -11.07 8.05 3.31
C GLN A 89 -9.81 7.22 3.67
N ILE A 90 -9.60 6.08 3.02
CA ILE A 90 -8.39 5.26 3.21
C ILE A 90 -7.15 6.05 2.78
N ILE A 91 -7.19 6.67 1.60
CA ILE A 91 -6.09 7.52 1.09
C ILE A 91 -5.82 8.69 2.04
N GLY A 92 -6.86 9.39 2.50
CA GLY A 92 -6.72 10.47 3.48
C GLY A 92 -6.06 10.01 4.78
N ARG A 93 -6.44 8.84 5.29
CA ARG A 93 -5.92 8.25 6.53
C ARG A 93 -4.47 7.77 6.42
N HIS A 94 -4.05 7.26 5.26
CA HIS A 94 -2.76 6.61 5.08
C HIS A 94 -1.79 7.47 4.25
N GLU A 95 -0.78 8.06 4.92
CA GLU A 95 0.19 8.96 4.28
C GLU A 95 0.92 8.32 3.10
N THR A 96 1.28 7.04 3.19
CA THR A 96 1.96 6.31 2.11
C THR A 96 1.18 6.32 0.80
N LEU A 97 -0.15 6.35 0.84
CA LEU A 97 -1.00 6.42 -0.37
C LEU A 97 -1.07 7.82 -0.97
N ARG A 98 -0.42 8.81 -0.34
CA ARG A 98 -0.34 10.21 -0.76
C ARG A 98 1.10 10.69 -0.86
N THR A 99 2.05 9.76 -0.89
CA THR A 99 3.47 10.04 -0.95
C THR A 99 3.95 9.96 -2.38
N SER A 100 4.48 11.06 -2.90
CA SER A 100 5.30 11.07 -4.12
C SER A 100 6.78 11.25 -3.78
N PHE A 101 7.63 11.11 -4.79
CA PHE A 101 9.08 11.21 -4.67
C PHE A 101 9.62 12.37 -5.50
N ALA A 102 10.44 13.22 -4.89
CA ALA A 102 11.05 14.36 -5.56
C ALA A 102 12.56 14.39 -5.29
N VAL A 103 13.29 15.17 -6.07
CA VAL A 103 14.71 15.45 -5.79
C VAL A 103 14.83 16.83 -5.14
N SER A 104 15.34 16.87 -3.91
CA SER A 104 15.64 18.11 -3.19
C SER A 104 17.12 18.15 -2.82
N ARG A 105 17.81 19.22 -3.24
CA ARG A 105 19.27 19.39 -3.03
C ARG A 105 20.09 18.16 -3.49
N GLY A 106 19.70 17.58 -4.63
CA GLY A 106 20.39 16.43 -5.22
C GLY A 106 20.14 15.08 -4.52
N ARG A 107 19.18 14.99 -3.60
CA ARG A 107 18.80 13.73 -2.92
C ARG A 107 17.31 13.44 -3.12
N PRO A 108 16.92 12.17 -3.32
CA PRO A 108 15.52 11.81 -3.36
C PRO A 108 14.91 11.98 -1.97
N VAL A 109 13.70 12.53 -1.94
CA VAL A 109 12.91 12.75 -0.73
C VAL A 109 11.46 12.35 -0.97
N GLN A 110 10.79 11.92 0.11
CA GLN A 110 9.36 11.67 0.16
C GLN A 110 8.64 13.00 0.35
N VAL A 111 7.61 13.24 -0.45
CA VAL A 111 6.70 14.38 -0.34
C VAL A 111 5.32 13.83 -0.06
N VAL A 112 4.77 14.14 1.11
CA VAL A 112 3.42 13.71 1.49
C VAL A 112 2.44 14.83 1.17
N ALA A 113 1.56 14.63 0.20
CA ALA A 113 0.52 15.60 -0.15
C ALA A 113 -0.45 15.77 1.02
N GLN A 114 -0.86 17.00 1.38
CA GLN A 114 -1.80 17.21 2.49
C GLN A 114 -3.14 16.50 2.23
N GLU A 115 -3.61 16.56 1.00
CA GLU A 115 -4.80 15.88 0.50
C GLU A 115 -4.47 15.25 -0.86
N SER A 116 -5.05 14.08 -1.12
CA SER A 116 -5.07 13.45 -2.43
C SER A 116 -6.41 12.73 -2.56
N ARG A 117 -6.97 12.75 -3.76
CA ARG A 117 -8.26 12.12 -4.07
C ARG A 117 -8.15 11.37 -5.39
N VAL A 118 -8.89 10.27 -5.46
CA VAL A 118 -9.06 9.47 -6.67
C VAL A 118 -10.53 9.47 -7.05
N GLU A 119 -10.76 9.49 -8.36
CA GLU A 119 -12.07 9.29 -8.97
C GLU A 119 -12.12 7.88 -9.55
N LEU A 120 -13.18 7.14 -9.27
CA LEU A 120 -13.36 5.79 -9.82
C LEU A 120 -13.78 5.89 -11.28
N ARG A 121 -12.95 5.32 -12.16
CA ARG A 121 -13.33 5.12 -13.56
C ARG A 121 -14.32 3.95 -13.64
N VAL A 122 -15.43 4.17 -14.33
CA VAL A 122 -16.50 3.19 -14.47
C VAL A 122 -16.69 2.91 -15.96
N GLU A 123 -16.53 1.63 -16.32
CA GLU A 123 -16.72 1.14 -17.69
C GLU A 123 -17.94 0.20 -17.72
N GLU A 124 -18.93 0.54 -18.55
CA GLU A 124 -20.19 -0.18 -18.64
C GLU A 124 -20.15 -1.26 -19.73
N LEU A 125 -19.98 -2.53 -19.34
CA LEU A 125 -19.87 -3.67 -20.27
C LEU A 125 -21.20 -4.42 -20.50
N GLY A 126 -22.32 -3.82 -20.10
CA GLY A 126 -23.66 -4.43 -20.23
C GLY A 126 -24.09 -4.68 -21.69
N HIS A 127 -23.52 -3.93 -22.64
CA HIS A 127 -23.81 -4.03 -24.08
C HIS A 127 -23.04 -5.16 -24.78
N THR A 128 -22.05 -5.75 -24.12
CA THR A 128 -21.25 -6.88 -24.63
C THR A 128 -21.98 -8.20 -24.38
N GLY A 129 -21.90 -9.13 -25.34
CA GLY A 129 -22.45 -10.48 -25.17
C GLY A 129 -21.81 -11.20 -23.99
N GLU A 130 -22.54 -12.10 -23.32
CA GLU A 130 -22.09 -12.74 -22.07
C GLU A 130 -20.74 -13.47 -22.23
N GLY A 131 -20.51 -14.14 -23.36
CA GLY A 131 -19.24 -14.81 -23.67
C GLY A 131 -18.07 -13.86 -24.00
N GLU A 132 -18.35 -12.64 -24.48
CA GLU A 132 -17.34 -11.64 -24.80
C GLU A 132 -17.00 -10.76 -23.58
N ARG A 133 -17.94 -10.61 -22.64
CA ARG A 133 -17.79 -9.75 -21.46
C ARG A 133 -16.63 -10.18 -20.57
N GLU A 134 -16.49 -11.48 -20.30
CA GLU A 134 -15.40 -11.97 -19.44
C GLU A 134 -14.03 -11.75 -20.08
N ALA A 135 -13.92 -11.97 -21.40
CA ALA A 135 -12.69 -11.70 -22.14
C ALA A 135 -12.34 -10.20 -22.11
N GLU A 136 -13.35 -9.33 -22.23
CA GLU A 136 -13.15 -7.89 -22.17
C GLU A 136 -12.75 -7.41 -20.77
N ILE A 137 -13.36 -7.94 -19.70
CA ILE A 137 -12.94 -7.67 -18.31
C ILE A 137 -11.49 -8.07 -18.10
N ALA A 138 -11.09 -9.26 -18.56
CA ALA A 138 -9.71 -9.74 -18.43
C ALA A 138 -8.72 -8.87 -19.22
N ARG A 139 -9.10 -8.42 -20.43
CA ARG A 139 -8.30 -7.50 -21.25
C ARG A 139 -8.08 -6.17 -20.53
N LEU A 140 -9.17 -5.51 -20.09
CA LEU A 140 -9.11 -4.22 -19.40
C LEU A 140 -8.31 -4.30 -18.10
N ALA A 141 -8.51 -5.36 -17.30
CA ALA A 141 -7.75 -5.58 -16.07
C ALA A 141 -6.26 -5.80 -16.36
N GLY A 142 -5.93 -6.52 -17.43
CA GLY A 142 -4.55 -6.72 -17.87
C GLY A 142 -3.86 -5.43 -18.33
N GLU A 143 -4.57 -4.60 -19.07
CA GLU A 143 -4.08 -3.28 -19.52
C GLU A 143 -3.84 -2.33 -18.35
N GLU A 144 -4.79 -2.26 -17.41
CA GLU A 144 -4.61 -1.42 -16.22
C GLU A 144 -3.45 -1.91 -15.35
N ALA A 145 -3.27 -3.23 -15.21
CA ALA A 145 -2.15 -3.78 -14.45
C ALA A 145 -0.78 -3.44 -15.06
N GLN A 146 -0.73 -3.23 -16.38
CA GLN A 146 0.47 -2.84 -17.13
C GLN A 146 0.60 -1.33 -17.34
N ARG A 147 -0.26 -0.52 -16.73
CA ARG A 147 -0.13 0.92 -16.76
C ARG A 147 0.96 1.36 -15.78
N GLY A 148 1.99 2.05 -16.28
CA GLY A 148 3.04 2.63 -15.44
C GLY A 148 2.51 3.77 -14.55
N PHE A 149 3.22 4.05 -13.46
CA PHE A 149 2.91 5.13 -12.51
C PHE A 149 4.05 6.14 -12.45
N ASP A 150 3.73 7.44 -12.52
CA ASP A 150 4.69 8.51 -12.29
C ASP A 150 4.87 8.75 -10.78
N LEU A 151 5.98 8.21 -10.26
CA LEU A 151 6.35 8.31 -8.86
C LEU A 151 6.56 9.75 -8.37
N SER A 152 6.73 10.72 -9.28
CA SER A 152 6.93 12.13 -8.93
C SER A 152 5.62 12.91 -8.80
N ALA A 153 4.58 12.50 -9.53
CA ALA A 153 3.27 13.14 -9.54
C ALA A 153 2.30 12.52 -8.52
N GLY A 154 2.51 11.25 -8.15
CA GLY A 154 1.59 10.49 -7.30
C GLY A 154 0.45 9.87 -8.10
#